data_AF-A0A534LGV6-F1
#
_entry.id   AF-A0A534LGV6-F1
#
_cell.length_a   1.000
_cell.length_b   1.000
_cell.length_c   1.000
_cell.angle_alpha   90.00
_cell.angle_beta   90.00
_cell.angle_gamma   90.00
#
_symmetry.space_group_name_H-M   'P 1'
#
loop_
_entity.id
_entity.type
_entity.pdbx_description
1 polymer ?
#
loop_
_entity_poly.entity_id
_entity_poly.type
_entity_poly.pdbx_seq_one_letter_code
_entity_poly.pdbx_strand_id
1 'polypeptide(L)'
;MRPLLRRDRDAVSAVIATILLVAITVVLAAVLYIMVSGLISPSGSGPQIMGVAVSKTTDGTNWTLQIVSTPLGLTPAMVHLQLVAPNGTSIVYKTFSALNWVADGASYTGTGTSIRAGDRLFVDVVRFPLDYQVVISSSTVLYTGVLR
;
A
#
# COMPACT_ATOMS: atom_id res chain seq x y z
N MET A 1 -35.28 -61.29 -43.62
CA MET A 1 -34.47 -60.06 -43.76
C MET A 1 -34.40 -59.40 -42.37
N ARG A 2 -33.21 -59.27 -41.77
CA ARG A 2 -33.03 -58.70 -40.42
C ARG A 2 -32.61 -57.22 -40.55
N PRO A 3 -33.28 -56.27 -39.88
CA PRO A 3 -32.87 -54.87 -39.94
C PRO A 3 -31.63 -54.67 -39.06
N LEU A 4 -30.59 -54.06 -39.64
CA LEU A 4 -29.38 -53.67 -38.94
C LEU A 4 -29.68 -52.45 -38.07
N LEU A 5 -29.59 -52.62 -36.76
CA LEU A 5 -29.77 -51.57 -35.77
C LEU A 5 -28.59 -50.58 -35.86
N ARG A 6 -28.73 -49.52 -36.68
CA ARG A 6 -27.78 -48.40 -36.70
C ARG A 6 -27.96 -47.61 -35.41
N ARG A 7 -26.97 -47.68 -34.52
CA ARG A 7 -26.99 -47.01 -33.22
C ARG A 7 -26.36 -45.63 -33.39
N ASP A 8 -27.19 -44.60 -33.46
CA ASP A 8 -26.79 -43.19 -33.55
C ASP A 8 -26.09 -42.75 -32.25
N ARG A 9 -24.79 -43.07 -32.13
CA ARG A 9 -23.93 -42.68 -30.99
C ARG A 9 -23.10 -41.43 -31.26
N ASP A 10 -23.11 -40.91 -32.48
CA ASP A 10 -22.21 -39.84 -32.91
C ASP A 10 -22.66 -38.45 -32.43
N ALA A 11 -23.97 -38.21 -32.26
CA ALA A 11 -24.48 -36.91 -31.79
C ALA A 11 -24.22 -36.65 -30.30
N VAL A 12 -24.13 -37.71 -29.49
CA VAL A 12 -23.93 -37.60 -28.04
C VAL A 12 -22.49 -37.23 -27.69
N SER A 13 -21.52 -37.44 -28.59
CA SER A 13 -20.12 -37.09 -28.36
C SER A 13 -19.84 -35.60 -28.55
N ALA A 14 -20.52 -34.91 -29.48
CA ALA A 14 -20.26 -33.50 -29.75
C ALA A 14 -20.72 -32.61 -28.58
N VAL A 15 -21.90 -32.87 -28.05
CA VAL A 15 -22.47 -32.11 -26.93
C VAL A 15 -21.76 -32.43 -25.61
N ILE A 16 -21.40 -33.68 -25.36
CA ILE A 16 -20.65 -34.03 -24.15
C ILE A 16 -19.25 -33.39 -24.19
N ALA A 17 -18.59 -33.36 -25.34
CA ALA A 17 -17.28 -32.73 -25.48
C ALA A 17 -17.32 -31.23 -25.14
N THR A 18 -18.35 -30.50 -25.57
CA THR A 18 -18.47 -29.07 -25.26
C THR A 18 -18.77 -28.84 -23.79
N ILE A 19 -19.63 -29.66 -23.16
CA ILE A 19 -19.91 -29.56 -21.72
C ILE A 19 -18.64 -29.82 -20.91
N LEU A 20 -17.85 -30.86 -21.26
CA LEU A 20 -16.59 -31.16 -20.57
C LEU A 20 -15.55 -30.06 -20.76
N LEU A 21 -15.42 -29.52 -21.98
CA LEU A 21 -14.53 -28.42 -22.28
C LEU A 21 -14.89 -27.18 -21.44
N VAL A 22 -16.17 -26.79 -21.45
CA VAL A 22 -16.65 -25.63 -20.70
C VAL A 22 -16.44 -25.86 -19.21
N ALA A 23 -16.78 -27.04 -18.69
CA ALA A 23 -16.58 -27.38 -17.28
C ALA A 23 -15.12 -27.19 -16.84
N ILE A 24 -14.15 -27.72 -17.60
CA ILE A 24 -12.73 -27.58 -17.28
C ILE A 24 -12.30 -26.11 -17.35
N THR A 25 -12.70 -25.37 -18.39
CA THR A 25 -12.31 -23.96 -18.53
C THR A 25 -12.86 -23.07 -17.40
N VAL A 26 -14.09 -23.31 -16.94
CA VAL A 26 -14.67 -22.58 -15.80
C VAL A 26 -13.90 -22.87 -14.51
N VAL A 27 -13.52 -24.13 -14.29
CA VAL A 27 -12.70 -24.51 -13.14
C VAL A 27 -11.32 -23.86 -13.20
N LEU A 28 -10.64 -23.90 -14.35
CA LEU A 28 -9.34 -23.25 -14.53
C LEU A 28 -9.42 -21.73 -14.33
N ALA A 29 -10.46 -21.09 -14.86
CA ALA A 29 -10.69 -19.66 -14.67
C ALA A 29 -10.90 -19.30 -13.19
N ALA A 30 -11.67 -20.12 -12.45
CA ALA A 30 -11.89 -19.90 -11.03
C ALA A 30 -10.61 -20.07 -10.20
N VAL A 31 -9.81 -21.11 -10.46
CA VAL A 31 -8.54 -21.34 -9.75
C VAL A 31 -7.55 -20.21 -10.05
N LEU A 32 -7.44 -19.80 -11.32
CA LEU A 32 -6.62 -18.64 -11.70
C LEU A 32 -7.09 -17.36 -10.99
N TYR A 33 -8.39 -17.11 -10.91
CA TYR A 33 -8.93 -15.96 -10.20
C TYR A 33 -8.54 -15.96 -8.71
N ILE A 34 -8.61 -17.10 -8.02
CA ILE A 34 -8.23 -17.20 -6.61
C ILE A 34 -6.72 -16.95 -6.44
N MET A 35 -5.88 -17.53 -7.31
CA MET A 35 -4.43 -17.32 -7.27
C MET A 35 -4.05 -15.87 -7.54
N VAL A 36 -4.67 -15.24 -8.55
CA VAL A 36 -4.45 -13.83 -8.86
C VAL A 36 -5.00 -12.93 -7.76
N SER A 37 -6.14 -13.28 -7.15
CA SER A 37 -6.75 -12.54 -6.05
C SER A 37 -5.85 -12.50 -4.80
N GLY A 38 -5.15 -13.59 -4.51
CA GLY A 38 -4.12 -13.64 -3.46
C GLY A 38 -2.87 -12.83 -3.78
N LEU A 39 -2.50 -12.71 -5.07
CA LEU A 39 -1.36 -11.91 -5.52
C LEU A 39 -1.65 -10.40 -5.55
N ILE A 40 -2.85 -10.00 -5.94
CA ILE A 40 -3.26 -8.58 -6.01
C ILE A 40 -3.70 -8.01 -4.66
N SER A 41 -4.00 -8.88 -3.68
CA SER A 41 -4.23 -8.43 -2.31
C SER A 41 -2.86 -8.32 -1.64
N PRO A 42 -2.34 -7.11 -1.36
CA PRO A 42 -1.07 -6.97 -0.66
C PRO A 42 -1.25 -7.38 0.81
N SER A 43 -1.29 -8.68 1.11
CA SER A 43 -1.11 -9.19 2.46
C SER A 43 0.38 -9.21 2.79
N GLY A 44 0.99 -8.02 2.78
CA GLY A 44 2.38 -7.82 3.12
C GLY A 44 2.57 -7.78 4.63
N SER A 45 2.48 -8.94 5.30
CA SER A 45 2.75 -9.08 6.75
C SER A 45 4.24 -9.25 7.08
N GLY A 46 5.14 -8.93 6.15
CA GLY A 46 6.58 -8.86 6.40
C GLY A 46 6.99 -7.49 6.98
N PRO A 47 8.19 -7.34 7.57
CA PRO A 47 8.70 -6.05 8.02
C PRO A 47 8.71 -5.06 6.85
N GLN A 48 7.82 -4.09 6.89
CA GLN A 48 7.68 -3.07 5.88
C GLN A 48 8.60 -1.89 6.25
N ILE A 49 9.53 -1.53 5.37
CA ILE A 49 10.46 -0.42 5.59
C ILE A 49 10.18 0.66 4.56
N MET A 50 10.14 1.91 5.00
CA MET A 50 9.98 3.10 4.18
C MET A 50 11.29 3.89 4.16
N GLY A 51 11.81 4.19 2.97
CA GLY A 51 12.97 5.07 2.81
C GLY A 51 12.52 6.52 2.85
N VAL A 52 13.03 7.29 3.81
CA VAL A 52 12.72 8.71 3.95
C VAL A 52 14.01 9.51 3.99
N ALA A 53 14.12 10.50 3.11
CA ALA A 53 15.19 11.47 3.11
C ALA A 53 14.73 12.72 3.86
N VAL A 54 15.39 13.03 4.97
CA VAL A 54 15.13 14.23 5.77
C VAL A 54 16.13 15.30 5.35
N SER A 55 15.62 16.48 4.98
CA SER A 55 16.40 17.66 4.65
C SER A 55 15.67 18.93 5.08
N LYS A 56 16.36 20.07 5.18
CA LYS A 56 15.69 21.37 5.25
C LYS A 56 15.33 21.85 3.85
N THR A 57 14.23 22.58 3.70
CA THR A 57 13.95 23.35 2.48
C THR A 57 15.10 24.32 2.21
N THR A 58 15.36 24.65 0.94
CA THR A 58 16.39 25.64 0.54
C THR A 58 16.25 26.97 1.30
N ASP A 59 15.01 27.36 1.64
CA ASP A 59 14.69 28.58 2.38
C ASP A 59 14.91 28.45 3.90
N GLY A 60 15.26 27.26 4.40
CA GLY A 60 15.55 26.99 5.81
C GLY A 60 14.34 26.97 6.75
N THR A 61 13.16 27.37 6.28
CA THR A 61 11.96 27.57 7.12
C THR A 61 11.30 26.28 7.60
N ASN A 62 11.41 25.20 6.82
CA ASN A 62 10.72 23.93 7.09
C ASN A 62 11.66 22.74 6.88
N TRP A 63 11.39 21.67 7.62
CA TRP A 63 11.88 20.34 7.30
C TRP A 63 11.05 19.71 6.18
N THR A 64 11.73 19.02 5.28
CA THR A 64 11.14 18.22 4.21
C THR A 64 11.54 16.77 4.41
N LEU A 65 10.55 15.90 4.57
CA LEU A 65 10.75 14.46 4.58
C LEU A 65 10.24 13.92 3.26
N GLN A 66 11.17 13.66 2.35
CA GLN A 66 10.86 13.10 1.05
C GLN A 66 10.81 11.57 1.15
N ILE A 67 9.71 10.99 0.71
CA ILE A 67 9.55 9.54 0.63
C ILE A 67 10.33 9.06 -0.59
N VAL A 68 11.41 8.33 -0.36
CA VAL A 68 12.31 7.80 -1.41
C VAL A 68 11.84 6.41 -1.86
N SER A 69 11.34 5.61 -0.93
CA SER A 69 10.77 4.30 -1.21
C SER A 69 9.66 3.99 -0.22
N THR A 70 8.63 3.27 -0.67
CA THR A 70 7.49 2.90 0.16
C THR A 70 7.03 1.49 -0.18
N PRO A 71 6.62 0.70 0.82
CA PRO A 71 5.84 -0.52 0.61
C PRO A 71 4.56 -0.24 -0.19
N LEU A 72 4.11 -1.23 -0.96
CA LEU A 72 2.87 -1.14 -1.74
C LEU A 72 1.66 -1.21 -0.81
N GLY A 73 0.58 -0.51 -1.19
CA GLY A 73 -0.72 -0.57 -0.50
C GLY A 73 -0.87 0.37 0.70
N LEU A 74 0.14 1.20 1.02
CA LEU A 74 0.02 2.21 2.06
C LEU A 74 -0.79 3.40 1.58
N THR A 75 -1.76 3.83 2.39
CA THR A 75 -2.57 5.03 2.15
C THR A 75 -2.27 6.08 3.21
N PRO A 76 -2.45 7.39 2.91
CA PRO A 76 -2.26 8.45 3.89
C PRO A 76 -3.15 8.32 5.14
N ALA A 77 -4.26 7.59 5.04
CA ALA A 77 -5.17 7.34 6.17
C ALA A 77 -4.69 6.22 7.10
N MET A 78 -3.78 5.36 6.66
CA MET A 78 -3.26 4.22 7.45
C MET A 78 -1.92 4.51 8.10
N VAL A 79 -1.14 5.44 7.53
CA VAL A 79 0.21 5.76 8.00
C VAL A 79 0.17 6.96 8.95
N HIS A 80 0.80 6.81 10.10
CA HIS A 80 0.91 7.78 11.16
C HIS A 80 2.28 8.45 11.13
N LEU A 81 2.28 9.77 11.32
CA LEU A 81 3.46 10.55 11.68
C LEU A 81 3.47 10.74 13.19
N GLN A 82 4.57 10.38 13.80
CA GLN A 82 4.88 10.69 15.19
C GLN A 82 6.10 11.61 15.27
N LEU A 83 5.95 12.72 15.99
CA LEU A 83 7.06 13.59 16.36
C LEU A 83 7.28 13.49 17.86
N VAL A 84 8.45 13.03 18.26
CA VAL A 84 8.83 12.85 19.66
C VAL A 84 9.90 13.88 20.01
N ALA A 85 9.65 14.66 21.04
CA ALA A 85 10.60 15.63 21.55
C ALA A 85 11.84 14.93 22.15
N PRO A 86 12.98 15.63 22.29
CA PRO A 86 14.22 15.04 22.83
C PRO A 86 14.07 14.44 24.25
N ASN A 87 13.04 14.87 24.99
CA ASN A 87 12.68 14.33 26.31
C ASN A 87 11.83 13.05 26.25
N GLY A 88 11.53 12.52 25.06
CA GLY A 88 10.71 11.32 24.85
C GLY A 88 9.21 11.57 24.75
N THR A 89 8.74 12.82 24.86
CA THR A 89 7.31 13.14 24.80
C THR A 89 6.82 13.16 23.35
N SER A 90 5.77 12.39 23.05
CA SER A 90 5.10 12.44 21.75
C SER A 90 4.26 13.71 21.62
N ILE A 91 4.64 14.61 20.70
CA ILE A 91 3.96 15.90 20.46
C ILE A 91 2.91 15.78 19.37
N VAL A 92 3.23 15.05 18.29
CA VAL A 92 2.31 14.78 17.18
C VAL A 92 2.16 13.27 17.07
N TYR A 93 0.93 12.79 16.90
CA TYR A 93 0.62 11.40 16.55
C TYR A 93 -0.67 11.36 15.75
N LYS A 94 -0.56 11.47 14.42
CA LYS A 94 -1.72 11.56 13.52
C LYS A 94 -1.45 10.86 12.20
N THR A 95 -2.51 10.42 11.54
CA THR A 95 -2.40 9.89 10.18
C THR A 95 -1.99 11.00 9.22
N PHE A 96 -1.28 10.67 8.14
CA PHE A 96 -0.84 11.65 7.15
C PHE A 96 -2.01 12.45 6.58
N SER A 97 -3.17 11.81 6.37
CA SER A 97 -4.39 12.49 5.91
C SER A 97 -5.02 13.44 6.94
N ALA A 98 -4.73 13.26 8.23
CA ALA A 98 -5.28 14.08 9.32
C ALA A 98 -4.31 15.19 9.78
N LEU A 99 -3.09 15.23 9.24
CA LEU A 99 -2.12 16.28 9.54
C LEU A 99 -2.62 17.64 9.07
N ASN A 100 -2.58 18.62 9.96
CA ASN A 100 -2.93 19.99 9.67
C ASN A 100 -1.76 20.91 10.00
N TRP A 101 -1.34 21.73 9.02
CA TRP A 101 -0.20 22.63 9.19
C TRP A 101 -0.34 23.58 10.39
N VAL A 102 -1.51 24.19 10.56
CA VAL A 102 -1.74 25.20 11.62
C VAL A 102 -1.76 24.56 13.00
N ALA A 103 -2.44 23.42 13.15
CA ALA A 103 -2.59 22.73 14.42
C ALA A 103 -1.34 21.94 14.81
N ASP A 104 -0.76 21.20 13.87
CA ASP A 104 0.26 20.18 14.14
C ASP A 104 1.67 20.65 13.76
N GLY A 105 1.81 21.74 13.00
CA GLY A 105 3.09 22.15 12.43
C GLY A 105 3.65 21.14 11.43
N ALA A 106 2.79 20.27 10.88
CA ALA A 106 3.16 19.27 9.90
C ALA A 106 2.05 19.09 8.86
N SER A 107 2.42 18.79 7.63
CA SER A 107 1.47 18.51 6.54
C SER A 107 2.02 17.46 5.58
N TYR A 108 1.13 16.65 5.02
CA TYR A 108 1.45 15.70 3.97
C TYR A 108 1.04 16.25 2.60
N THR A 109 1.92 16.12 1.62
CA THR A 109 1.65 16.45 0.21
C THR A 109 1.97 15.24 -0.65
N GLY A 110 0.94 14.65 -1.25
CA GLY A 110 1.07 13.52 -2.16
C GLY A 110 0.20 13.65 -3.41
N THR A 111 0.49 12.83 -4.43
CA THR A 111 -0.12 12.95 -5.77
C THR A 111 -1.29 11.98 -6.03
N GLY A 112 -1.82 11.32 -5.01
CA GLY A 112 -2.94 10.38 -5.17
C GLY A 112 -3.47 9.80 -3.86
N THR A 113 -4.22 8.69 -3.97
CA THR A 113 -4.86 7.99 -2.83
C THR A 113 -3.92 7.02 -2.09
N SER A 114 -2.75 6.72 -2.67
CA SER A 114 -1.71 5.86 -2.11
C SER A 114 -0.44 6.67 -1.89
N ILE A 115 0.34 6.33 -0.86
CA ILE A 115 1.68 6.89 -0.64
C ILE A 115 2.63 6.33 -1.69
N ARG A 116 3.42 7.19 -2.31
CA ARG A 116 4.38 6.85 -3.37
C ARG A 116 5.73 7.51 -3.13
N ALA A 117 6.76 6.96 -3.77
CA ALA A 117 8.06 7.62 -3.85
C ALA A 117 7.90 8.98 -4.56
N GLY A 118 8.46 10.02 -3.96
CA GLY A 118 8.32 11.42 -4.39
C GLY A 118 7.35 12.25 -3.55
N ASP A 119 6.45 11.61 -2.80
CA ASP A 119 5.56 12.32 -1.86
C ASP A 119 6.39 12.94 -0.71
N ARG A 120 5.87 14.00 -0.09
CA ARG A 120 6.61 14.83 0.87
C ARG A 120 5.80 15.11 2.11
N LEU A 121 6.44 15.07 3.27
CA LEU A 121 5.93 15.71 4.49
C LEU A 121 6.72 16.99 4.74
N PHE A 122 6.00 18.03 5.13
CA PHE A 122 6.58 19.25 5.64
C PHE A 122 6.40 19.29 7.14
N VAL A 123 7.43 19.71 7.86
CA VAL A 123 7.39 19.95 9.31
C VAL A 123 7.99 21.31 9.61
N ASP A 124 7.34 22.09 10.46
CA ASP A 124 7.72 23.45 10.83
C ASP A 124 9.02 23.45 11.66
N VAL A 125 10.06 24.13 11.16
CA VAL A 125 11.37 24.18 11.85
C VAL A 125 11.28 25.01 13.13
N VAL A 126 10.36 25.98 13.23
CA VAL A 126 10.21 26.86 14.40
C VAL A 126 9.61 26.09 15.56
N ARG A 127 8.61 25.25 15.29
CA ARG A 127 7.98 24.38 16.30
C ARG A 127 8.84 23.16 16.63
N PHE A 128 9.60 22.66 15.64
CA PHE A 128 10.41 21.44 15.75
C PHE A 128 11.85 21.72 15.30
N PRO A 129 12.67 22.40 16.13
CA PRO A 129 13.96 22.94 15.71
C PRO A 129 15.02 21.88 15.40
N LEU A 130 15.41 21.04 16.37
CA LEU A 130 16.44 20.01 16.22
C LEU A 130 16.17 18.86 17.20
N ASP A 131 16.75 17.68 16.92
CA ASP A 131 16.74 16.49 17.79
C ASP A 131 15.37 15.88 18.08
N TYR A 132 14.33 16.36 17.39
CA TYR A 132 13.04 15.68 17.36
C TYR A 132 13.16 14.37 16.60
N GLN A 133 12.76 13.29 17.24
CA GLN A 133 12.69 11.99 16.58
C GLN A 133 11.41 11.94 15.74
N VAL A 134 11.58 11.54 14.50
CA VAL A 134 10.48 11.27 13.58
C VAL A 134 10.29 9.77 13.51
N VAL A 135 9.08 9.31 13.80
CA VAL A 135 8.68 7.92 13.62
C VAL A 135 7.50 7.90 12.67
N ILE A 136 7.59 7.07 11.63
CA ILE A 136 6.50 6.82 10.71
C ILE A 136 6.08 5.37 10.89
N SER A 137 4.81 5.13 11.15
CA SER A 137 4.28 3.80 11.45
C SER A 137 2.93 3.56 10.78
N SER A 138 2.61 2.29 10.56
CA SER A 138 1.27 1.84 10.18
C SER A 138 0.85 0.72 11.13
N SER A 139 0.75 -0.52 10.67
CA SER A 139 0.70 -1.71 11.53
C SER A 139 2.05 -2.00 12.20
N THR A 140 3.15 -1.55 11.59
CA THR A 140 4.53 -1.66 12.07
C THR A 140 5.27 -0.33 11.91
N VAL A 141 6.42 -0.18 12.56
CA VAL A 141 7.29 0.98 12.34
C VAL A 141 7.92 0.87 10.96
N LEU A 142 7.65 1.85 10.11
CA LEU A 142 8.12 1.92 8.73
C LEU A 142 9.44 2.69 8.61
N TYR A 143 9.61 3.73 9.43
CA TYR A 143 10.81 4.56 9.44
C TYR A 143 11.02 5.19 10.83
N THR A 144 12.28 5.34 11.22
CA THR A 144 12.69 6.17 12.35
C THR A 144 13.91 7.01 11.96
N GLY A 145 13.90 8.27 12.34
CA GLY A 145 15.00 9.19 12.10
C GLY A 145 14.93 10.39 13.04
N VAL A 146 15.83 11.34 12.86
CA VAL A 146 15.94 12.55 13.68
C VAL A 146 16.04 13.77 12.76
N LEU A 147 15.39 14.86 13.15
CA LEU A 147 15.50 16.16 12.47
C LEU A 147 16.87 16.78 12.79
N ARG A 148 17.74 16.88 11.77
CA ARG A 148 19.12 17.38 11.87
C ARG A 148 19.54 18.17 10.64
#